data_AF-A0A0F9CNE4-F1
#
_entry.id   AF-A0A0F9CNE4-F1
#
_cell.length_a   1.000
_cell.length_b   1.000
_cell.length_c   1.000
_cell.angle_alpha   90.00
_cell.angle_beta   90.00
_cell.angle_gamma   90.00
#
_symmetry.space_group_name_H-M   'P 1'
#
loop_
_entity.id
_entity.type
_entity.pdbx_description
1 polymer ?
#
loop_
_entity_poly.entity_id
_entity_poly.type
_entity_poly.pdbx_seq_one_letter_code
_entity_poly.pdbx_strand_id
1 'polypeptide(L)'
;MPEATNLIIEIKRESKRLNAYEINTGRLVPESEAHIHYVTRKDAVEKNVYLAQFTSKSYVGKTFWRRMKKDDVPDYYKEKGMPKSKGQQASKTITKQNNEVRTLVRDSMKLKPVELFLAELQWKFLMRSYYRGRNILLKGYTGCGKTFSAYCLAEAAGKTMGVDCYVFNMGATQDPRASLIGNTHFSKEEGTFFSDSEFVKAIQVKKCLIILDELSRANPEAANILMSPLDYKQRYLRLDEAAGSPVIKVAEGVTFVATANVGAEFTATRTMDRGLYDRFTAQLEIPILDLANESRLLKQYNPTLRSDICEAIADVAIYTRDNMKSDDPTLSTMVSTRS
;
A
#
# COMPACT_ATOMS: atom_id res chain seq x y z
N MET A 1 9.40 31.14 -35.46
CA MET A 1 8.40 31.16 -34.37
C MET A 1 8.43 29.82 -33.62
N PRO A 2 8.18 29.76 -32.29
CA PRO A 2 8.01 28.51 -31.55
C PRO A 2 6.86 27.70 -32.17
N GLU A 3 6.97 26.37 -32.21
CA GLU A 3 5.88 25.51 -32.68
C GLU A 3 4.86 25.32 -31.55
N ALA A 4 3.59 25.58 -31.84
CA ALA A 4 2.51 25.38 -30.89
C ALA A 4 2.30 23.87 -30.68
N THR A 5 2.40 23.41 -29.44
CA THR A 5 1.91 22.06 -29.09
C THR A 5 0.40 22.10 -28.97
N ASN A 6 -0.28 21.01 -29.33
CA ASN A 6 -1.74 20.92 -29.35
C ASN A 6 -2.43 20.92 -27.97
N LEU A 7 -1.71 21.31 -26.91
CA LEU A 7 -2.20 21.26 -25.53
C LEU A 7 -2.51 22.66 -25.00
N ILE A 8 -3.81 22.95 -24.85
CA ILE A 8 -4.34 24.14 -24.19
C ILE A 8 -5.15 23.68 -22.98
N ILE A 9 -4.92 24.32 -21.83
CA ILE A 9 -5.55 23.95 -20.57
C ILE A 9 -6.25 25.15 -19.91
N GLU A 10 -7.28 24.82 -19.14
CA GLU A 10 -7.98 25.69 -18.22
C GLU A 10 -7.62 25.31 -16.78
N ILE A 11 -7.25 26.30 -15.95
CA ILE A 11 -7.04 26.09 -14.53
C ILE A 11 -8.36 26.34 -13.79
N LYS A 12 -8.81 25.39 -12.98
CA LYS A 12 -10.01 25.52 -12.15
C LYS A 12 -9.67 25.39 -10.67
N ARG A 13 -10.27 26.26 -9.87
CA ARG A 13 -10.20 26.17 -8.41
C ARG A 13 -11.25 25.18 -7.90
N GLU A 14 -10.78 24.09 -7.31
CA GLU A 14 -11.63 23.08 -6.68
C GLU A 14 -11.20 22.95 -5.21
N SER A 15 -12.03 23.47 -4.30
CA SER A 15 -11.69 23.61 -2.88
C SER A 15 -10.38 24.41 -2.68
N LYS A 16 -9.33 23.78 -2.14
CA LYS A 16 -7.99 24.38 -1.92
C LYS A 16 -6.99 24.10 -3.06
N ARG A 17 -7.39 23.42 -4.14
CA ARG A 17 -6.49 23.00 -5.23
C ARG A 17 -6.77 23.74 -6.53
N LEU A 18 -5.72 23.91 -7.34
CA LEU A 18 -5.76 24.53 -8.67
C LEU A 18 -5.46 23.46 -9.73
N ASN A 19 -6.51 22.81 -10.22
CA ASN A 19 -6.42 21.69 -11.15
C ASN A 19 -6.35 22.18 -12.60
N ALA A 20 -5.58 21.48 -13.44
CA ALA A 20 -5.45 21.78 -14.86
C ALA A 20 -6.32 20.83 -15.68
N TYR A 21 -7.13 21.37 -16.59
CA TYR A 21 -8.02 20.60 -17.45
C TYR A 21 -7.75 20.95 -18.91
N GLU A 22 -7.54 19.95 -19.76
CA GLU A 22 -7.42 20.17 -21.21
C GLU A 22 -8.75 20.67 -21.78
N ILE A 23 -8.72 21.74 -22.58
CA ILE A 23 -9.95 22.41 -23.04
C ILE A 23 -10.78 21.53 -23.99
N ASN A 24 -10.11 20.70 -24.81
CA ASN A 24 -10.77 19.87 -25.82
C ASN A 24 -11.43 18.62 -25.23
N THR A 25 -10.79 18.02 -24.22
CA THR A 25 -11.19 16.70 -23.69
C THR A 25 -11.82 16.79 -22.30
N GLY A 26 -11.61 17.90 -21.59
CA GLY A 26 -11.92 18.02 -20.17
C GLY A 26 -11.07 17.11 -19.28
N ARG A 27 -10.00 16.49 -19.83
CA ARG A 27 -9.11 15.58 -19.09
C ARG A 27 -8.35 16.37 -18.05
N LEU A 28 -8.34 15.86 -16.81
CA LEU A 28 -7.44 16.36 -15.76
C LEU A 28 -5.99 16.06 -16.18
N VAL A 29 -5.17 17.10 -16.30
CA VAL A 29 -3.74 16.99 -16.57
C VAL A 29 -3.00 16.90 -15.24
N PRO A 30 -2.39 15.75 -14.90
CA PRO A 30 -1.67 15.56 -13.63
C PRO A 30 -0.49 16.53 -13.50
N GLU A 31 -0.07 16.83 -12.27
CA GLU A 31 1.09 17.71 -12.04
C GLU A 31 2.39 17.15 -12.64
N SER A 32 2.53 15.81 -12.70
CA SER A 32 3.64 15.10 -13.33
C SER A 32 3.71 15.25 -14.85
N GLU A 33 2.66 15.77 -15.48
CA GLU A 33 2.60 16.01 -16.93
C GLU A 33 2.60 17.52 -17.23
N ALA A 34 1.89 18.30 -16.41
CA ALA A 34 1.74 19.73 -16.60
C ALA A 34 3.02 20.51 -16.24
N HIS A 35 3.70 20.15 -15.14
CA HIS A 35 4.86 20.88 -14.61
C HIS A 35 4.65 22.41 -14.47
N ILE A 36 3.45 22.84 -14.06
CA ILE A 36 3.09 24.27 -13.90
C ILE A 36 3.18 24.66 -12.44
N HIS A 37 4.00 25.67 -12.14
CA HIS A 37 4.12 26.25 -10.81
C HIS A 37 2.79 26.83 -10.30
N TYR A 38 2.59 26.77 -8.98
CA TYR A 38 1.39 27.25 -8.30
C TYR A 38 1.07 28.72 -8.62
N VAL A 39 2.09 29.59 -8.67
CA VAL A 39 1.92 31.03 -8.97
C VAL A 39 1.31 31.22 -10.36
N THR A 40 1.79 30.50 -11.37
CA THR A 40 1.27 30.57 -12.74
C THR A 40 -0.17 30.07 -12.82
N ARG A 41 -0.51 29.01 -12.05
CA ARG A 41 -1.89 28.51 -11.95
C ARG A 41 -2.82 29.54 -11.32
N LYS A 42 -2.36 30.20 -10.25
CA LYS A 42 -3.13 31.24 -9.55
C LYS A 42 -3.37 32.44 -10.47
N ASP A 43 -2.33 32.93 -11.16
CA ASP A 43 -2.41 34.05 -12.11
C ASP A 43 -3.38 33.75 -13.26
N ALA A 44 -3.38 32.53 -13.79
CA ALA A 44 -4.26 32.12 -14.87
C ALA A 44 -5.75 32.18 -14.47
N VAL A 45 -6.08 31.76 -13.24
CA VAL A 45 -7.44 31.84 -12.70
C VAL A 45 -7.85 33.30 -12.46
N GLU A 46 -6.98 34.09 -11.83
CA GLU A 46 -7.26 35.50 -11.50
C GLU A 46 -7.47 36.35 -12.75
N LYS A 47 -6.71 36.08 -13.82
CA LYS A 47 -6.82 36.79 -15.10
C LYS A 47 -7.81 36.16 -16.08
N ASN A 48 -8.46 35.06 -15.70
CA ASN A 48 -9.41 34.32 -16.52
C ASN A 48 -8.85 33.97 -17.93
N VAL A 49 -7.60 33.49 -17.98
CA VAL A 49 -6.89 33.11 -19.21
C VAL A 49 -6.61 31.61 -19.27
N TYR A 50 -6.42 31.08 -20.47
CA TYR A 50 -5.92 29.73 -20.69
C TYR A 50 -4.39 29.69 -20.69
N LEU A 51 -3.83 28.49 -20.52
CA LEU A 51 -2.41 28.23 -20.69
C LEU A 51 -2.21 27.31 -21.90
N ALA A 52 -1.41 27.76 -22.86
CA ALA A 52 -1.01 26.97 -24.02
C ALA A 52 0.45 26.53 -23.86
N GLN A 53 0.72 25.27 -24.15
CA GLN A 53 2.08 24.72 -24.12
C GLN A 53 2.80 25.05 -25.44
N PHE A 54 4.11 25.29 -25.35
CA PHE A 54 5.00 25.51 -26.49
C PHE A 54 6.29 24.74 -26.31
N THR A 55 6.89 24.27 -27.40
CA THR A 55 8.22 23.66 -27.41
C THR A 55 9.30 24.70 -27.69
N SER A 56 10.42 24.62 -26.98
CA SER A 56 11.59 25.45 -27.22
C SER A 56 12.38 24.95 -28.42
N LYS A 57 12.67 25.82 -29.39
CA LYS A 57 13.58 25.48 -30.52
C LYS A 57 15.05 25.40 -30.08
N SER A 58 15.42 26.07 -28.98
CA SER A 58 16.80 26.12 -28.47
C SER A 58 17.16 24.93 -27.59
N TYR A 59 16.17 24.19 -27.08
CA TYR A 59 16.37 23.04 -26.20
C TYR A 59 15.39 21.93 -26.57
N VAL A 60 15.88 20.94 -27.32
CA VAL A 60 15.10 19.77 -27.75
C VAL A 60 14.42 19.13 -26.53
N GLY A 61 13.09 19.02 -26.58
CA GLY A 61 12.27 18.39 -25.54
C GLY A 61 11.82 19.29 -24.37
N LYS A 62 12.30 20.54 -24.25
CA LYS A 62 11.79 21.46 -23.21
C LYS A 62 10.51 22.15 -23.67
N THR A 63 9.46 22.03 -22.85
CA THR A 63 8.20 22.76 -23.02
C THR A 63 8.07 23.88 -22.01
N PHE A 64 7.31 24.92 -22.37
CA PHE A 64 6.95 26.01 -21.48
C PHE A 64 5.52 26.47 -21.74
N TRP A 65 4.94 27.15 -20.76
CA TRP A 65 3.55 27.60 -20.80
C TRP A 65 3.45 29.09 -21.07
N ARG A 66 2.55 29.48 -21.97
CA ARG A 66 2.18 30.89 -22.20
C ARG A 66 0.70 31.11 -21.97
N ARG A 67 0.37 32.32 -21.51
CA ARG A 67 -1.02 32.77 -21.36
C ARG A 67 -1.63 32.99 -22.73
N MET A 68 -2.90 32.61 -22.87
CA MET A 68 -3.71 32.77 -24.06
C MET A 68 -5.07 33.31 -23.63
N LYS A 69 -5.54 34.39 -24.26
CA LYS A 69 -6.90 34.89 -24.01
C LYS A 69 -7.90 33.88 -24.55
N LYS A 70 -9.09 33.81 -23.96
CA LYS A 70 -10.13 32.87 -24.38
C LYS A 70 -10.57 33.11 -25.83
N ASP A 71 -10.56 34.37 -26.27
CA ASP A 71 -10.94 34.75 -27.63
C ASP A 71 -9.91 34.30 -28.67
N ASP A 72 -8.62 34.26 -28.28
CA ASP A 72 -7.47 33.90 -29.13
C ASP A 72 -7.30 32.37 -29.31
N VAL A 73 -8.20 31.57 -28.72
CA VAL A 73 -8.19 30.11 -28.89
C VAL A 73 -8.56 29.78 -30.35
N PRO A 74 -7.76 28.99 -31.08
CA PRO A 74 -8.07 28.64 -32.47
C PRO A 74 -9.41 27.90 -32.59
N ASP A 75 -10.17 28.15 -33.66
CA ASP A 75 -11.55 27.65 -33.81
C ASP A 75 -11.64 26.11 -33.81
N TYR A 76 -10.59 25.40 -34.23
CA TYR A 76 -10.46 23.94 -34.07
C TYR A 76 -10.69 23.45 -32.62
N TYR A 77 -10.35 24.27 -31.62
CA TYR A 77 -10.55 23.98 -30.19
C TYR A 77 -11.93 24.46 -29.69
N LYS A 78 -12.64 25.30 -30.46
CA LYS A 78 -14.00 25.79 -30.16
C LYS A 78 -15.09 24.90 -30.79
N GLU A 79 -14.82 24.30 -31.96
CA GLU A 79 -15.80 23.54 -32.75
C GLU A 79 -15.95 22.07 -32.33
N LYS A 80 -14.97 21.48 -31.63
CA LYS A 80 -15.21 20.26 -30.84
C LYS A 80 -15.91 20.65 -29.55
N GLY A 81 -17.14 21.14 -29.68
CA GLY A 81 -18.06 21.31 -28.57
C GLY A 81 -18.06 20.06 -27.71
N MET A 82 -18.02 20.26 -26.38
CA MET A 82 -18.04 19.22 -25.35
C MET A 82 -18.66 17.92 -25.87
N PRO A 83 -17.87 16.86 -26.12
CA PRO A 83 -18.48 15.55 -26.03
C PRO A 83 -18.92 15.46 -24.57
N LYS A 84 -20.23 15.37 -24.32
CA LYS A 84 -20.78 14.90 -23.03
C LYS A 84 -20.19 13.51 -22.82
N SER A 85 -18.99 13.44 -22.27
CA SER A 85 -18.14 12.26 -22.31
C SER A 85 -17.76 11.86 -20.89
N LYS A 86 -17.47 10.57 -20.78
CA LYS A 86 -17.27 9.72 -19.59
C LYS A 86 -16.44 10.32 -18.43
N GLY A 87 -15.78 11.47 -18.60
CA GLY A 87 -15.03 12.19 -17.56
C GLY A 87 -15.87 12.79 -16.43
N GLN A 88 -17.10 13.28 -16.68
CA GLN A 88 -17.98 13.76 -15.60
C GLN A 88 -18.53 12.62 -14.73
N GLN A 89 -18.80 11.46 -15.33
CA GLN A 89 -19.17 10.26 -14.58
C GLN A 89 -17.96 9.70 -13.83
N ALA A 90 -16.79 9.60 -14.45
CA ALA A 90 -15.56 9.16 -13.77
C ALA A 90 -15.17 10.10 -12.61
N SER A 91 -15.26 11.42 -12.78
CA SER A 91 -14.98 12.41 -11.72
C SER A 91 -16.01 12.33 -10.57
N LYS A 92 -17.30 12.16 -10.88
CA LYS A 92 -18.34 11.92 -9.85
C LYS A 92 -18.15 10.58 -9.14
N THR A 93 -17.79 9.52 -9.84
CA THR A 93 -17.53 8.17 -9.29
C THR A 93 -16.29 8.15 -8.40
N ILE A 94 -15.18 8.80 -8.82
CA ILE A 94 -13.98 8.96 -8.00
C ILE A 94 -14.28 9.78 -6.74
N THR A 95 -15.10 10.84 -6.85
CA THR A 95 -15.51 11.66 -5.70
C THR A 95 -16.39 10.85 -4.73
N LYS A 96 -17.32 10.04 -5.24
CA LYS A 96 -18.18 9.15 -4.46
C LYS A 96 -17.37 8.08 -3.72
N GLN A 97 -16.50 7.36 -4.41
CA GLN A 97 -15.60 6.37 -3.80
C GLN A 97 -14.67 6.99 -2.75
N ASN A 98 -14.13 8.18 -3.00
CA ASN A 98 -13.30 8.88 -2.01
C ASN A 98 -14.10 9.27 -0.76
N ASN A 99 -15.37 9.65 -0.90
CA ASN A 99 -16.24 9.97 0.23
C ASN A 99 -16.62 8.71 1.02
N GLU A 100 -16.94 7.61 0.35
CA GLU A 100 -17.21 6.31 1.00
C GLU A 100 -16.00 5.84 1.81
N VAL A 101 -14.80 5.86 1.23
CA VAL A 101 -13.57 5.50 1.95
C VAL A 101 -13.32 6.43 3.14
N ARG A 102 -13.61 7.74 3.03
CA ARG A 102 -13.48 8.68 4.16
C ARG A 102 -14.40 8.32 5.31
N THR A 103 -15.65 7.98 5.02
CA THR A 103 -16.63 7.58 6.05
C THR A 103 -16.17 6.28 6.72
N LEU A 104 -15.80 5.26 5.94
CA LEU A 104 -15.30 3.99 6.47
C LEU A 104 -14.07 4.17 7.37
N VAL A 105 -13.12 5.02 6.98
CA VAL A 105 -11.93 5.33 7.78
C VAL A 105 -12.26 6.11 9.06
N ARG A 106 -13.32 6.91 9.05
CA ARG A 106 -13.78 7.60 10.26
C ARG A 106 -14.36 6.60 11.26
N ASP A 107 -15.21 5.70 10.80
CA ASP A 107 -15.88 4.70 11.64
C ASP A 107 -14.96 3.54 12.06
N SER A 108 -13.83 3.34 11.37
CA SER A 108 -12.91 2.24 11.64
C SER A 108 -12.31 2.25 13.06
N MET A 109 -12.33 3.39 13.77
CA MET A 109 -11.87 3.45 15.17
C MET A 109 -12.67 2.53 16.09
N LYS A 110 -13.94 2.27 15.79
CA LYS A 110 -14.80 1.34 16.56
C LYS A 110 -14.36 -0.12 16.41
N LEU A 111 -13.59 -0.42 15.36
CA LEU A 111 -13.11 -1.77 15.04
C LEU A 111 -11.72 -2.03 15.60
N LYS A 112 -11.06 -0.99 16.12
CA LYS A 112 -9.70 -1.11 16.64
C LYS A 112 -9.73 -1.92 17.95
N PRO A 113 -9.03 -3.05 18.04
CA PRO A 113 -8.95 -3.81 19.29
C PRO A 113 -8.27 -2.99 20.39
N VAL A 114 -8.68 -3.22 21.64
CA VAL A 114 -8.18 -2.47 22.80
C VAL A 114 -6.72 -2.84 23.11
N GLU A 115 -6.36 -4.07 22.79
CA GLU A 115 -5.03 -4.68 22.90
C GLU A 115 -4.08 -4.18 21.80
N LEU A 116 -4.58 -3.49 20.77
CA LEU A 116 -3.75 -2.96 19.69
C LEU A 116 -3.28 -1.54 20.02
N PHE A 117 -2.01 -1.41 20.39
CA PHE A 117 -1.38 -0.15 20.77
C PHE A 117 -0.82 0.64 19.57
N LEU A 118 -1.65 0.85 18.54
CA LEU A 118 -1.34 1.76 17.43
C LEU A 118 -1.94 3.15 17.63
N ALA A 119 -1.22 4.20 17.22
CA ALA A 119 -1.79 5.53 17.19
C ALA A 119 -3.02 5.58 16.25
N GLU A 120 -3.96 6.48 16.53
CA GLU A 120 -5.17 6.65 15.71
C GLU A 120 -4.85 6.85 14.22
N LEU A 121 -3.84 7.67 13.93
CA LEU A 121 -3.42 7.94 12.56
C LEU A 121 -2.90 6.68 11.85
N GLN A 122 -2.14 5.84 12.57
CA GLN A 122 -1.59 4.59 12.03
C GLN A 122 -2.71 3.58 11.74
N TRP A 123 -3.67 3.44 12.67
CA TRP A 123 -4.84 2.58 12.47
C TRP A 123 -5.70 3.04 11.28
N LYS A 124 -6.00 4.34 11.20
CA LYS A 124 -6.74 4.93 10.08
C LYS A 124 -5.99 4.76 8.75
N PHE A 125 -4.67 4.91 8.75
CA PHE A 125 -3.84 4.66 7.58
C PHE A 125 -3.92 3.20 7.13
N LEU A 126 -3.85 2.26 8.07
CA LEU A 126 -3.95 0.82 7.82
C LEU A 126 -5.29 0.45 7.18
N MET A 127 -6.40 0.84 7.82
CA MET A 127 -7.75 0.61 7.32
C MET A 127 -8.00 1.29 5.96
N ARG A 128 -7.53 2.53 5.79
CA ARG A 128 -7.61 3.24 4.51
C ARG A 128 -6.87 2.51 3.39
N SER A 129 -5.69 1.98 3.69
CA SER A 129 -4.86 1.27 2.72
C SER A 129 -5.55 -0.02 2.28
N TYR A 130 -6.13 -0.75 3.23
CA TYR A 130 -6.97 -1.92 2.98
C TYR A 130 -8.19 -1.59 2.10
N TYR A 131 -8.99 -0.58 2.45
CA TYR A 131 -10.16 -0.17 1.65
C TYR A 131 -9.81 0.29 0.22
N ARG A 132 -8.55 0.63 -0.03
CA ARG A 132 -8.03 1.00 -1.35
C ARG A 132 -7.38 -0.17 -2.10
N GLY A 133 -7.42 -1.39 -1.55
CA GLY A 133 -6.78 -2.56 -2.14
C GLY A 133 -5.26 -2.44 -2.22
N ARG A 134 -4.64 -1.69 -1.30
CA ARG A 134 -3.20 -1.48 -1.30
C ARG A 134 -2.49 -2.63 -0.59
N ASN A 135 -1.37 -3.09 -1.13
CA ASN A 135 -0.45 -4.04 -0.52
C ASN A 135 0.24 -3.28 0.60
N ILE A 136 0.14 -3.82 1.81
CA ILE A 136 0.59 -3.20 3.03
C ILE A 136 1.83 -3.94 3.53
N LEU A 137 2.87 -3.21 3.87
CA LEU A 137 4.05 -3.74 4.57
C LEU A 137 4.10 -3.14 5.98
N LEU A 138 4.04 -4.02 6.97
CA LEU A 138 4.24 -3.70 8.38
C LEU A 138 5.70 -3.97 8.73
N LYS A 139 6.45 -2.92 9.06
CA LYS A 139 7.87 -3.01 9.41
C LYS A 139 8.11 -2.57 10.84
N GLY A 140 9.15 -3.10 11.46
CA GLY A 140 9.51 -2.78 12.85
C GLY A 140 10.35 -3.88 13.49
N TYR A 141 10.82 -3.64 14.69
CA TYR A 141 11.64 -4.57 15.47
C TYR A 141 10.94 -5.89 15.80
N THR A 142 11.69 -6.92 16.17
CA THR A 142 11.09 -8.19 16.60
C THR A 142 10.18 -7.97 17.82
N GLY A 143 9.06 -8.69 17.88
CA GLY A 143 8.12 -8.63 19.00
C GLY A 143 7.36 -7.30 19.20
N CYS A 144 7.45 -6.31 18.31
CA CYS A 144 6.67 -5.07 18.42
C CYS A 144 5.18 -5.19 18.01
N GLY A 145 4.68 -6.40 17.73
CA GLY A 145 3.27 -6.61 17.41
C GLY A 145 2.88 -6.44 15.92
N LYS A 146 3.82 -6.59 14.97
CA LYS A 146 3.53 -6.53 13.52
C LYS A 146 2.50 -7.56 13.07
N THR A 147 2.74 -8.82 13.39
CA THR A 147 1.84 -9.93 13.05
C THR A 147 0.49 -9.75 13.72
N PHE A 148 0.48 -9.36 15.00
CA PHE A 148 -0.76 -9.03 15.72
C PHE A 148 -1.54 -7.90 15.05
N SER A 149 -0.87 -6.84 14.57
CA SER A 149 -1.49 -5.74 13.84
C SER A 149 -2.12 -6.19 12.52
N ALA A 150 -1.48 -7.12 11.80
CA ALA A 150 -2.03 -7.71 10.58
C ALA A 150 -3.30 -8.53 10.86
N TYR A 151 -3.30 -9.33 11.94
CA TYR A 151 -4.48 -10.06 12.39
C TYR A 151 -5.62 -9.14 12.81
N CYS A 152 -5.33 -8.09 13.57
CA CYS A 152 -6.34 -7.10 13.96
C CYS A 152 -7.00 -6.43 12.75
N LEU A 153 -6.21 -6.13 11.70
CA LEU A 153 -6.75 -5.62 10.44
C LEU A 153 -7.66 -6.65 9.76
N ALA A 154 -7.22 -7.92 9.69
CA ALA A 154 -8.01 -8.99 9.10
C ALA A 154 -9.33 -9.22 9.83
N GLU A 155 -9.31 -9.22 11.16
CA GLU A 155 -10.51 -9.34 11.98
C GLU A 155 -11.47 -8.16 11.77
N ALA A 156 -10.94 -6.92 11.75
CA ALA A 156 -11.74 -5.73 11.47
C ALA A 156 -12.37 -5.77 10.06
N ALA A 157 -11.61 -6.23 9.06
CA ALA A 157 -12.10 -6.43 7.70
C ALA A 157 -13.18 -7.52 7.65
N GLY A 158 -12.96 -8.66 8.31
CA GLY A 158 -13.92 -9.76 8.43
C GLY A 158 -15.25 -9.30 9.04
N LYS A 159 -15.19 -8.58 10.18
CA LYS A 159 -16.38 -8.06 10.87
C LYS A 159 -17.19 -7.05 10.06
N THR A 160 -16.54 -6.27 9.19
CA THR A 160 -17.23 -5.21 8.43
C THR A 160 -17.62 -5.57 7.01
N MET A 161 -16.87 -6.47 6.38
CA MET A 161 -17.01 -6.77 4.95
C MET A 161 -17.22 -8.25 4.66
N GLY A 162 -17.21 -9.14 5.67
CA GLY A 162 -17.36 -10.58 5.49
C GLY A 162 -16.22 -11.18 4.67
N VAL A 163 -15.00 -10.74 4.95
CA VAL A 163 -13.81 -11.01 4.14
C VAL A 163 -13.01 -12.19 4.71
N ASP A 164 -12.69 -13.14 3.84
CA ASP A 164 -11.81 -14.25 4.17
C ASP A 164 -10.36 -13.78 4.35
N CYS A 165 -9.68 -14.37 5.33
CA CYS A 165 -8.27 -14.12 5.61
C CYS A 165 -7.46 -15.41 5.50
N TYR A 166 -6.39 -15.37 4.72
CA TYR A 166 -5.43 -16.46 4.57
C TYR A 166 -4.06 -16.03 5.07
N VAL A 167 -3.35 -16.91 5.76
CA VAL A 167 -2.08 -16.59 6.42
C VAL A 167 -1.02 -17.54 5.96
N PHE A 168 0.09 -17.00 5.48
CA PHE A 168 1.24 -17.77 5.03
C PHE A 168 2.49 -17.31 5.78
N ASN A 169 3.13 -18.22 6.52
CA ASN A 169 4.39 -17.94 7.21
C ASN A 169 5.58 -18.14 6.25
N MET A 170 6.14 -17.03 5.77
CA MET A 170 7.23 -17.03 4.80
C MET A 170 8.59 -17.37 5.42
N GLY A 171 8.78 -17.10 6.71
CA GLY A 171 10.01 -17.43 7.43
C GLY A 171 10.16 -18.92 7.77
N ALA A 172 9.05 -19.64 7.90
CA ALA A 172 9.02 -21.08 8.20
C ALA A 172 8.85 -21.98 6.97
N THR A 173 8.60 -21.40 5.79
CA THR A 173 8.36 -22.16 4.55
C THR A 173 9.65 -22.84 4.07
N GLN A 174 9.71 -24.17 4.16
CA GLN A 174 10.84 -24.97 3.68
C GLN A 174 10.80 -25.18 2.15
N ASP A 175 9.61 -25.46 1.62
CA ASP A 175 9.36 -25.61 0.18
C ASP A 175 8.41 -24.51 -0.32
N PRO A 176 8.96 -23.43 -0.87
CA PRO A 176 8.18 -22.32 -1.44
C PRO A 176 7.26 -22.73 -2.57
N ARG A 177 7.67 -23.66 -3.44
CA ARG A 177 6.87 -24.09 -4.59
C ARG A 177 5.66 -24.87 -4.10
N ALA A 178 5.85 -25.86 -3.24
CA ALA A 178 4.73 -26.60 -2.65
C ALA A 178 3.72 -25.67 -1.96
N SER A 179 4.22 -24.67 -1.23
CA SER A 179 3.40 -23.80 -0.40
C SER A 179 2.66 -22.71 -1.18
N LEU A 180 3.26 -22.17 -2.25
CA LEU A 180 2.72 -21.03 -3.01
C LEU A 180 2.18 -21.42 -4.40
N ILE A 181 2.66 -22.51 -4.98
CA ILE A 181 2.26 -23.01 -6.31
C ILE A 181 1.39 -24.25 -6.10
N GLY A 182 1.97 -25.32 -5.57
CA GLY A 182 1.31 -26.61 -5.38
C GLY A 182 2.27 -27.75 -5.70
N ASN A 183 1.77 -28.97 -5.59
CA ASN A 183 2.56 -30.19 -5.81
C ASN A 183 1.86 -31.14 -6.76
N THR A 184 2.65 -31.92 -7.47
CA THR A 184 2.15 -33.01 -8.29
C THR A 184 1.97 -34.27 -7.44
N HIS A 185 0.79 -34.88 -7.52
CA HIS A 185 0.43 -36.12 -6.84
C HIS A 185 0.17 -37.23 -7.85
N PHE A 186 0.39 -38.47 -7.44
CA PHE A 186 0.05 -39.64 -8.23
C PHE A 186 -1.12 -40.39 -7.58
N SER A 187 -2.21 -40.57 -8.33
CA SER A 187 -3.30 -41.48 -7.99
C SER A 187 -3.26 -42.69 -8.92
N LYS A 188 -3.60 -43.88 -8.40
CA LYS A 188 -3.69 -45.09 -9.21
C LYS A 188 -4.83 -45.04 -10.23
N GLU A 189 -5.87 -44.24 -9.96
CA GLU A 189 -7.08 -44.16 -10.78
C GLU A 189 -6.99 -43.06 -11.84
N GLU A 190 -6.49 -41.87 -11.45
CA GLU A 190 -6.43 -40.69 -12.32
C GLU A 190 -5.03 -40.42 -12.89
N GLY A 191 -4.02 -41.19 -12.47
CA GLY A 191 -2.62 -40.96 -12.82
C GLY A 191 -2.01 -39.76 -12.10
N THR A 192 -1.05 -39.09 -12.74
CA THR A 192 -0.35 -37.93 -12.19
C THR A 192 -1.18 -36.67 -12.38
N PHE A 193 -1.55 -36.00 -11.28
CA PHE A 193 -2.32 -34.74 -11.30
C PHE A 193 -1.66 -33.65 -10.45
N PHE A 194 -1.90 -32.39 -10.79
CA PHE A 194 -1.38 -31.25 -10.04
C PHE A 194 -2.41 -30.79 -8.99
N SER A 195 -1.97 -30.60 -7.75
CA SER A 195 -2.78 -30.07 -6.67
C SER A 195 -2.36 -28.66 -6.33
N ASP A 196 -3.24 -27.71 -6.62
CA ASP A 196 -3.07 -26.29 -6.27
C ASP A 196 -2.86 -26.10 -4.77
N SER A 197 -1.88 -25.26 -4.43
CA SER A 197 -1.66 -24.81 -3.05
C SER A 197 -2.84 -23.97 -2.53
N GLU A 198 -2.90 -23.82 -1.21
CA GLU A 198 -3.87 -22.90 -0.58
C GLU A 198 -3.67 -21.45 -1.06
N PHE A 199 -2.43 -21.05 -1.37
CA PHE A 199 -2.14 -19.71 -1.90
C PHE A 199 -2.80 -19.48 -3.26
N VAL A 200 -2.69 -20.45 -4.18
CA VAL A 200 -3.35 -20.39 -5.51
C VAL A 200 -4.87 -20.26 -5.37
N LYS A 201 -5.46 -20.97 -4.40
CA LYS A 201 -6.91 -20.88 -4.12
C LYS A 201 -7.25 -19.52 -3.52
N ALA A 202 -6.49 -19.06 -2.53
CA ALA A 202 -6.69 -17.80 -1.82
C ALA A 202 -6.66 -16.59 -2.76
N ILE A 203 -5.70 -16.51 -3.68
CA ILE A 203 -5.60 -15.38 -4.63
C ILE A 203 -6.78 -15.31 -5.61
N GLN A 204 -7.56 -16.37 -5.76
CA GLN A 204 -8.76 -16.40 -6.62
C GLN A 204 -10.03 -15.97 -5.87
N VAL A 205 -9.98 -15.85 -4.54
CA VAL A 205 -11.11 -15.38 -3.72
C VAL A 205 -11.23 -13.86 -3.82
N LYS A 206 -12.36 -13.37 -4.33
CA LYS A 206 -12.61 -11.92 -4.46
C LYS A 206 -12.60 -11.26 -3.09
N LYS A 207 -11.97 -10.07 -3.01
CA LYS A 207 -11.92 -9.21 -1.82
C LYS A 207 -11.30 -9.88 -0.58
N CYS A 208 -10.52 -10.96 -0.73
CA CYS A 208 -9.85 -11.58 0.42
C CYS A 208 -8.64 -10.76 0.91
N LEU A 209 -8.20 -11.05 2.13
CA LEU A 209 -6.97 -10.53 2.70
C LEU A 209 -5.95 -11.68 2.85
N ILE A 210 -4.74 -11.47 2.34
CA ILE A 210 -3.67 -12.46 2.41
C ILE A 210 -2.53 -11.90 3.26
N ILE A 211 -2.24 -12.54 4.38
CA ILE A 211 -1.13 -12.20 5.27
C ILE A 211 0.12 -12.99 4.87
N LEU A 212 1.20 -12.29 4.56
CA LEU A 212 2.53 -12.84 4.30
C LEU A 212 3.43 -12.55 5.51
N ASP A 213 3.41 -13.43 6.49
CA ASP A 213 4.12 -13.22 7.75
C ASP A 213 5.62 -13.56 7.62
N GLU A 214 6.47 -12.77 8.26
CA GLU A 214 7.93 -12.84 8.19
C GLU A 214 8.50 -12.80 6.77
N LEU A 215 7.93 -11.96 5.88
CA LEU A 215 8.36 -11.85 4.49
C LEU A 215 9.84 -11.49 4.33
N SER A 216 10.42 -10.73 5.28
CA SER A 216 11.86 -10.43 5.27
C SER A 216 12.75 -11.67 5.42
N ARG A 217 12.23 -12.79 5.95
CA ARG A 217 12.93 -14.06 6.09
C ARG A 217 12.58 -15.07 4.98
N ALA A 218 11.76 -14.68 4.03
CA ALA A 218 11.31 -15.55 2.96
C ALA A 218 12.48 -16.17 2.18
N ASN A 219 12.28 -17.40 1.71
CA ASN A 219 13.17 -17.99 0.73
C ASN A 219 13.20 -17.09 -0.55
N PRO A 220 14.37 -16.81 -1.15
CA PRO A 220 14.45 -16.05 -2.40
C PRO A 220 13.52 -16.57 -3.50
N GLU A 221 13.28 -17.88 -3.56
CA GLU A 221 12.35 -18.48 -4.49
C GLU A 221 10.89 -18.09 -4.21
N ALA A 222 10.49 -18.06 -2.93
CA ALA A 222 9.18 -17.53 -2.53
C ALA A 222 9.03 -16.06 -2.95
N ALA A 223 10.06 -15.24 -2.73
CA ALA A 223 10.07 -13.84 -3.13
C ALA A 223 9.88 -13.66 -4.65
N ASN A 224 10.52 -14.50 -5.46
CA ASN A 224 10.38 -14.49 -6.92
C ASN A 224 8.96 -14.88 -7.37
N ILE A 225 8.39 -15.92 -6.77
CA ILE A 225 7.00 -16.35 -7.03
C ILE A 225 6.01 -15.20 -6.72
N LEU A 226 6.26 -14.45 -5.64
CA LEU A 226 5.41 -13.34 -5.21
C LEU A 226 5.56 -12.06 -6.05
N MET A 227 6.53 -11.96 -6.97
CA MET A 227 6.73 -10.74 -7.76
C MET A 227 5.52 -10.41 -8.64
N SER A 228 4.94 -11.36 -9.36
CA SER A 228 3.82 -11.10 -10.28
C SER A 228 2.45 -10.98 -9.59
N PRO A 229 2.13 -11.73 -8.51
CA PRO A 229 0.89 -11.52 -7.75
C PRO A 229 0.85 -10.17 -7.03
N LEU A 230 1.99 -9.68 -6.54
CA LEU A 230 2.07 -8.40 -5.82
C LEU A 230 2.14 -7.18 -6.77
N ASP A 231 2.53 -7.37 -8.02
CA ASP A 231 2.58 -6.29 -9.00
C ASP A 231 1.15 -5.86 -9.42
N TYR A 232 0.80 -4.60 -9.19
CA TYR A 232 -0.51 -4.03 -9.53
C TYR A 232 -0.87 -4.06 -11.01
N LYS A 233 0.11 -4.06 -11.91
CA LYS A 233 -0.12 -4.09 -13.35
C LYS A 233 -0.31 -5.52 -13.85
N GLN A 234 0.36 -6.48 -13.22
CA GLN A 234 0.35 -7.87 -13.64
C GLN A 234 -0.76 -8.66 -12.92
N ARG A 235 -0.74 -8.70 -11.58
CA ARG A 235 -1.73 -9.41 -10.75
C ARG A 235 -2.03 -10.83 -11.25
N TYR A 236 -1.00 -11.62 -11.53
CA TYR A 236 -1.16 -13.02 -11.94
C TYR A 236 -0.08 -13.93 -11.36
N LEU A 237 -0.33 -15.23 -11.40
CA LEU A 237 0.58 -16.30 -11.04
C LEU A 237 0.55 -17.36 -12.16
N ARG A 238 1.70 -17.85 -12.59
CA ARG A 238 1.79 -18.89 -13.61
C ARG A 238 2.15 -20.21 -12.93
N LEU A 239 1.42 -21.26 -13.25
CA LEU A 239 1.62 -22.60 -12.69
C LEU A 239 2.33 -23.45 -13.74
N ASP A 240 3.65 -23.32 -13.86
CA ASP A 240 4.41 -23.98 -14.93
C ASP A 240 4.41 -25.51 -14.80
N GLU A 241 4.28 -26.00 -13.57
CA GLU A 241 4.23 -27.41 -13.19
C GLU A 241 2.88 -28.08 -13.48
N ALA A 242 1.82 -27.28 -13.66
CA ALA A 242 0.50 -27.78 -14.03
C ALA A 242 0.39 -28.00 -15.54
N ALA A 243 -0.38 -29.01 -15.95
CA ALA A 243 -0.59 -29.32 -17.36
C ALA A 243 -1.15 -28.10 -18.12
N GLY A 244 -0.51 -27.72 -19.23
CA GLY A 244 -0.88 -26.55 -20.02
C GLY A 244 -0.43 -25.20 -19.45
N SER A 245 0.34 -25.19 -18.35
CA SER A 245 0.93 -24.01 -17.72
C SER A 245 -0.07 -22.85 -17.52
N PRO A 246 -1.20 -23.08 -16.81
CA PRO A 246 -2.24 -22.08 -16.65
C PRO A 246 -1.75 -20.82 -15.95
N VAL A 247 -2.35 -19.69 -16.33
CA VAL A 247 -2.11 -18.38 -15.71
C VAL A 247 -3.31 -18.02 -14.86
N ILE A 248 -3.12 -18.02 -13.54
CA ILE A 248 -4.12 -17.66 -12.55
C ILE A 248 -4.06 -16.16 -12.30
N LYS A 249 -5.19 -15.47 -12.47
CA LYS A 249 -5.29 -14.04 -12.15
C LYS A 249 -5.65 -13.86 -10.69
N VAL A 250 -4.99 -12.91 -10.03
CA VAL A 250 -5.37 -12.47 -8.69
C VAL A 250 -6.73 -11.78 -8.80
N ALA A 251 -7.68 -12.23 -7.99
CA ALA A 251 -9.04 -11.76 -8.00
C ALA A 251 -9.15 -10.28 -7.59
N GLU A 252 -10.24 -9.65 -8.00
CA GLU A 252 -10.49 -8.25 -7.70
C GLU A 252 -10.64 -8.03 -6.18
N GLY A 253 -9.97 -7.00 -5.66
CA GLY A 253 -10.03 -6.62 -4.25
C GLY A 253 -9.10 -7.40 -3.32
N VAL A 254 -8.33 -8.36 -3.83
CA VAL A 254 -7.33 -9.09 -3.01
C VAL A 254 -6.27 -8.13 -2.50
N THR A 255 -6.10 -8.11 -1.18
CA THR A 255 -5.14 -7.25 -0.49
C THR A 255 -4.09 -8.07 0.24
N PHE A 256 -2.81 -7.81 -0.06
CA PHE A 256 -1.69 -8.44 0.62
C PHE A 256 -1.21 -7.61 1.80
N VAL A 257 -0.96 -8.24 2.94
CA VAL A 257 -0.40 -7.62 4.15
C VAL A 257 0.83 -8.41 4.56
N ALA A 258 2.00 -7.82 4.43
CA ALA A 258 3.26 -8.47 4.78
C ALA A 258 3.84 -7.91 6.07
N THR A 259 4.56 -8.75 6.82
CA THR A 259 5.37 -8.30 7.97
C THR A 259 6.86 -8.44 7.65
N ALA A 260 7.65 -7.48 8.11
CA ALA A 260 9.10 -7.47 7.93
C ALA A 260 9.80 -6.97 9.19
N ASN A 261 10.85 -7.68 9.60
CA ASN A 261 11.74 -7.21 10.65
C ASN A 261 12.73 -6.20 10.04
N VAL A 262 13.00 -5.11 10.75
CA VAL A 262 14.02 -4.10 10.39
C VAL A 262 14.95 -3.88 11.58
N GLY A 263 16.25 -3.68 11.34
CA GLY A 263 17.25 -3.41 12.37
C GLY A 263 18.64 -4.00 12.09
N ALA A 264 19.67 -3.47 12.75
CA ALA A 264 21.08 -3.88 12.63
C ALA A 264 21.35 -5.34 13.06
N GLU A 265 20.45 -5.92 13.85
CA GLU A 265 20.51 -7.34 14.24
C GLU A 265 20.24 -8.29 13.07
N PHE A 266 19.69 -7.77 11.96
CA PHE A 266 19.30 -8.55 10.78
C PHE A 266 20.12 -8.19 9.52
N THR A 267 21.10 -7.27 9.61
CA THR A 267 21.97 -6.90 8.47
C THR A 267 22.89 -8.03 8.02
N ALA A 268 23.00 -9.14 8.77
CA ALA A 268 23.76 -10.32 8.37
C ALA A 268 22.94 -11.39 7.62
N THR A 269 21.60 -11.32 7.60
CA THR A 269 20.76 -12.39 7.04
C THR A 269 19.63 -11.83 6.19
N ARG A 270 19.95 -11.61 4.90
CA ARG A 270 19.03 -11.30 3.78
C ARG A 270 18.22 -10.01 3.95
N THR A 271 18.76 -8.91 3.42
CA THR A 271 17.98 -7.71 3.10
C THR A 271 16.84 -8.09 2.16
N MET A 272 15.60 -7.68 2.47
CA MET A 272 14.47 -7.86 1.57
C MET A 272 14.79 -7.28 0.19
N ASP A 273 14.46 -8.02 -0.87
CA ASP A 273 14.66 -7.56 -2.24
C ASP A 273 13.94 -6.22 -2.47
N ARG A 274 14.64 -5.27 -3.10
CA ARG A 274 14.11 -3.92 -3.34
C ARG A 274 12.90 -3.95 -4.27
N GLY A 275 12.90 -4.83 -5.27
CA GLY A 275 11.78 -5.01 -6.19
C GLY A 275 10.53 -5.52 -5.47
N LEU A 276 10.70 -6.41 -4.50
CA LEU A 276 9.60 -6.86 -3.64
C LEU A 276 9.11 -5.73 -2.73
N TYR A 277 10.02 -4.97 -2.10
CA TYR A 277 9.70 -3.83 -1.25
C TYR A 277 8.86 -2.77 -1.96
N ASP A 278 9.22 -2.42 -3.19
CA ASP A 278 8.54 -1.39 -3.99
C ASP A 278 7.10 -1.77 -4.39
N ARG A 279 6.75 -3.07 -4.34
CA ARG A 279 5.37 -3.56 -4.59
C ARG A 279 4.44 -3.34 -3.39
N PHE A 280 4.98 -3.03 -2.22
CA PHE A 280 4.21 -2.62 -1.05
C PHE A 280 4.12 -1.09 -0.98
N THR A 281 3.05 -0.56 -1.56
CA THR A 281 2.84 0.90 -1.67
C THR A 281 2.35 1.57 -0.38
N ALA A 282 1.80 0.79 0.56
CA ALA A 282 1.43 1.27 1.88
C ALA A 282 2.40 0.68 2.91
N GLN A 283 3.24 1.52 3.50
CA GLN A 283 4.27 1.06 4.45
C GLN A 283 3.97 1.70 5.79
N LEU A 284 3.82 0.85 6.81
CA LEU A 284 3.56 1.29 8.18
C LEU A 284 4.65 0.74 9.10
N GLU A 285 5.28 1.64 9.84
CA GLU A 285 6.20 1.26 10.89
C GLU A 285 5.45 1.05 12.20
N ILE A 286 5.62 -0.13 12.78
CA ILE A 286 5.03 -0.52 14.06
C ILE A 286 6.05 -0.20 15.15
N PRO A 287 5.75 0.80 16.01
CA PRO A 287 6.69 1.24 17.03
C PRO A 287 6.79 0.19 18.13
N ILE A 288 7.92 0.23 18.85
CA ILE A 288 8.04 -0.41 20.16
C ILE A 288 7.12 0.32 21.13
N LEU A 289 6.53 -0.41 22.08
CA LEU A 289 5.68 0.18 23.11
C LEU A 289 6.49 1.06 24.07
N ASP A 290 5.89 2.17 24.48
CA ASP A 290 6.39 2.94 25.61
C ASP A 290 6.02 2.27 26.95
N LEU A 291 6.59 2.79 28.05
CA LEU A 291 6.44 2.23 29.39
C LEU A 291 4.96 2.08 29.79
N ALA A 292 4.17 3.12 29.54
CA ALA A 292 2.76 3.14 29.92
C ALA A 292 1.96 2.08 29.14
N ASN A 293 2.18 1.98 27.83
CA ASN A 293 1.49 1.05 26.96
C ASN A 293 1.93 -0.41 27.20
N GLU A 294 3.22 -0.65 27.40
CA GLU A 294 3.75 -1.98 27.71
C GLU A 294 3.28 -2.46 29.09
N SER A 295 3.32 -1.60 30.12
CA SER A 295 2.78 -1.91 31.44
C SER A 295 1.28 -2.24 31.39
N ARG A 296 0.52 -1.47 30.61
CA ARG A 296 -0.92 -1.71 30.41
C ARG A 296 -1.16 -3.03 29.70
N LEU A 297 -0.40 -3.34 28.66
CA LEU A 297 -0.48 -4.62 27.96
C LEU A 297 -0.17 -5.79 28.90
N LEU A 298 0.92 -5.71 29.68
CA LEU A 298 1.29 -6.73 30.66
C LEU A 298 0.15 -6.98 31.67
N LYS A 299 -0.45 -5.90 32.18
CA LYS A 299 -1.58 -5.97 33.13
C LYS A 299 -2.84 -6.60 32.50
N GLN A 300 -3.09 -6.38 31.20
CA GLN A 300 -4.19 -7.02 30.49
C GLN A 300 -4.00 -8.54 30.34
N TYR A 301 -2.78 -8.98 29.99
CA TYR A 301 -2.46 -10.41 29.89
C TYR A 301 -2.29 -11.10 31.24
N ASN A 302 -1.92 -10.35 32.28
CA ASN A 302 -1.64 -10.86 33.61
C ASN A 302 -2.46 -10.07 34.66
N PRO A 303 -3.80 -10.22 34.70
CA PRO A 303 -4.65 -9.38 35.56
C PRO A 303 -4.34 -9.48 37.05
N THR A 304 -3.84 -10.63 37.50
CA THR A 304 -3.46 -10.92 38.88
C THR A 304 -2.16 -10.24 39.32
N LEU A 305 -1.29 -9.85 38.38
CA LEU A 305 -0.01 -9.21 38.67
C LEU A 305 -0.23 -7.77 39.13
N ARG A 306 0.44 -7.33 40.18
CA ARG A 306 0.30 -5.95 40.67
C ARG A 306 0.87 -4.94 39.66
N SER A 307 0.28 -3.75 39.58
CA SER A 307 0.64 -2.74 38.57
C SER A 307 2.09 -2.25 38.70
N ASP A 308 2.61 -2.16 39.93
CA ASP A 308 4.01 -1.79 40.21
C ASP A 308 5.00 -2.82 39.62
N ILE A 309 4.64 -4.10 39.66
CA ILE A 309 5.47 -5.17 39.07
C ILE A 309 5.41 -5.11 37.54
N CYS A 310 4.22 -4.86 36.95
CA CYS A 310 4.10 -4.66 35.51
C CYS A 310 4.96 -3.49 35.02
N GLU A 311 4.95 -2.37 35.75
CA GLU A 311 5.76 -1.20 35.44
C GLU A 311 7.26 -1.50 35.57
N ALA A 312 7.69 -2.17 36.63
CA ALA A 312 9.08 -2.57 36.80
C ALA A 312 9.57 -3.51 35.67
N ILE A 313 8.75 -4.47 35.24
CA ILE A 313 9.10 -5.38 34.12
C ILE A 313 9.22 -4.59 32.81
N ALA A 314 8.25 -3.71 32.53
CA ALA A 314 8.28 -2.87 31.34
C ALA A 314 9.48 -1.92 31.33
N ASP A 315 9.84 -1.35 32.48
CA ASP A 315 11.00 -0.47 32.63
C ASP A 315 12.32 -1.20 32.33
N VAL A 316 12.47 -2.43 32.85
CA VAL A 316 13.63 -3.29 32.51
C VAL A 316 13.68 -3.56 31.00
N ALA A 317 12.55 -3.90 30.37
CA ALA A 317 12.53 -4.15 28.93
C ALA A 317 12.94 -2.91 28.12
N ILE A 318 12.42 -1.72 28.49
CA ILE A 318 12.77 -0.46 27.83
C ILE A 318 14.25 -0.13 28.01
N TYR A 319 14.79 -0.29 29.22
CA TYR A 319 16.21 -0.09 29.49
C TYR A 319 17.10 -0.93 28.56
N THR A 320 16.75 -2.21 28.32
CA THR A 320 17.53 -3.05 27.39
C THR A 320 17.50 -2.53 25.95
N ARG A 321 16.36 -1.97 25.52
CA ARG A 321 16.18 -1.43 24.17
C ARG A 321 16.90 -0.09 23.99
N ASP A 322 16.90 0.74 25.01
CA ASP A 322 17.58 2.04 24.98
C ASP A 322 19.11 1.86 25.04
N ASN A 323 19.60 0.88 25.82
CA ASN A 323 21.01 0.48 25.79
C ASN A 323 21.45 0.04 24.38
N MET A 324 20.65 -0.78 23.69
CA MET A 324 20.98 -1.20 22.32
C MET A 324 20.98 -0.08 21.29
N LYS A 325 20.25 1.00 21.53
CA LYS A 325 20.23 2.19 20.65
C LYS A 325 21.35 3.19 20.97
N SER A 326 22.03 3.02 22.10
CA SER A 326 23.14 3.90 22.49
C SER A 326 24.35 3.73 21.57
N ASP A 327 25.23 4.74 21.56
CA ASP A 327 26.45 4.72 20.74
C ASP A 327 27.46 3.65 21.18
N ASP A 328 27.37 3.17 22.44
CA ASP A 328 28.21 2.11 23.01
C ASP A 328 27.35 1.05 23.72
N PRO A 329 26.65 0.18 22.95
CA PRO A 329 25.71 -0.78 23.50
C PRO A 329 26.45 -1.89 24.26
N THR A 330 26.09 -2.09 25.52
CA THR A 330 26.64 -3.18 26.34
C THR A 330 25.87 -4.48 26.20
N LEU A 331 24.64 -4.41 25.67
CA LEU A 331 23.80 -5.56 25.36
C LEU A 331 23.79 -5.85 23.86
N SER A 332 23.85 -7.14 23.51
CA SER A 332 23.78 -7.61 22.12
C SER A 332 22.34 -7.90 21.65
N THR A 333 21.39 -8.04 22.57
CA THR A 333 19.98 -8.32 22.29
C THR A 333 19.06 -7.53 23.23
N MET A 334 17.90 -7.14 22.71
CA MET A 334 16.89 -6.43 23.47
C MET A 334 15.77 -7.38 23.88
N VAL A 335 15.14 -7.08 25.02
CA VAL A 335 13.95 -7.81 25.46
C VAL A 335 12.76 -7.34 24.65
N SER A 336 12.15 -8.27 23.91
CA SER A 336 10.93 -7.99 23.16
C SER A 336 9.71 -8.01 24.07
N THR A 337 8.62 -7.34 23.69
CA THR A 337 7.35 -7.36 24.45
C THR A 337 6.76 -8.79 24.62
N ARG A 338 7.21 -9.75 23.81
CA ARG A 338 6.77 -11.15 23.86
C ARG A 338 7.50 -11.98 24.94
N SER A 339 8.75 -11.60 25.24
CA SER A 339 9.70 -12.37 26.04
C SER A 339 9.32 -12.37 27.52
#